data_AF-A0A7J6SFV5-F1
#
_entry.id   AF-A0A7J6SFV5-F1
#
_cell.length_a   1.000
_cell.length_b   1.000
_cell.length_c   1.000
_cell.angle_alpha   90.00
_cell.angle_beta   90.00
_cell.angle_gamma   90.00
#
_symmetry.space_group_name_H-M   'P 1'
#
loop_
_entity.id
_entity.type
_entity.pdbx_description
1 polymer ?
#
loop_
_entity_poly.entity_id
_entity_poly.type
_entity_poly.pdbx_seq_one_letter_code
_entity_poly.pdbx_strand_id
1 'polypeptide(L)'
;PGSGGSGRKADVVRALQGARENVCTGYIVRTEIAKRSLAKGSDQMFRRLGESEGLARIFDMVYSMAVNDQRIKHFFEKDADRIKQGQLVFTINQLGGPKTYEGRDLLDIHLGLGVTDYHFDCFIGIFGRALQGAGIEDGTIDEALIALEPLRRSVLGRTEEDEFRALAFKQGQSVIDRMGGDMSLETFVDFLYQSAVGDDRIRYYLDKGPAKLKQIQKKVYQYLSGAFGGPVQYNSADLKPAHYGLNLTNFHFDAFLEAMVTAAQQLELPEDVADDALIIVNRVRTDVTTGFSIRRAEAERRHQSGEETLYQRLGSEDGMNYFVDRLYEVVVRDKRLNNFFNAAKLAVIRKGQTQYLTQVFGGPSSEYKGRTLEEIHSVLSMSDYHLDCFFSDVERALRDLGQGSDMIDEVIVRLEDLRDHILKAYYSRMGYKVAYSSLSASPVSPSAGTLFNVTLAGSGFNASNSMAIVN
;
A
#
# COMPACT_ATOMS: atom_id res chain seq x y z
N PRO A 1 -39.35 5.61 -2.66
CA PRO A 1 -38.24 5.92 -3.59
C PRO A 1 -37.04 6.49 -2.82
N GLY A 2 -36.13 5.64 -2.32
CA GLY A 2 -35.06 6.14 -1.45
C GLY A 2 -33.95 5.16 -1.04
N SER A 3 -33.85 3.96 -1.62
CA SER A 3 -32.82 2.97 -1.22
C SER A 3 -31.85 2.55 -2.33
N GLY A 4 -31.96 3.13 -3.54
CA GLY A 4 -31.17 2.70 -4.71
C GLY A 4 -29.78 3.32 -4.87
N GLY A 5 -29.43 4.36 -4.11
CA GLY A 5 -28.18 5.11 -4.28
C GLY A 5 -26.98 4.55 -3.53
N SER A 6 -27.20 4.08 -2.29
CA SER A 6 -26.14 3.55 -1.41
C SER A 6 -25.51 2.26 -1.95
N GLY A 7 -26.32 1.33 -2.48
CA GLY A 7 -25.82 0.08 -3.06
C GLY A 7 -24.90 0.30 -4.27
N ARG A 8 -25.23 1.26 -5.14
CA ARG A 8 -24.42 1.56 -6.34
C ARG A 8 -23.08 2.22 -6.02
N LYS A 9 -23.02 3.11 -5.01
CA LYS A 9 -21.76 3.70 -4.53
C LYS A 9 -20.87 2.63 -3.89
N ALA A 10 -21.46 1.75 -3.05
CA ALA A 10 -20.75 0.63 -2.44
C ALA A 10 -20.17 -0.35 -3.48
N ASP A 11 -20.90 -0.62 -4.56
CA ASP A 11 -20.45 -1.50 -5.65
C ASP A 11 -19.30 -0.90 -6.48
N VAL A 12 -19.31 0.42 -6.73
CA VAL A 12 -18.19 1.11 -7.42
C VAL A 12 -16.94 1.19 -6.54
N VAL A 13 -17.10 1.52 -5.26
CA VAL A 13 -15.98 1.51 -4.30
C VAL A 13 -15.38 0.11 -4.18
N ARG A 14 -16.22 -0.93 -4.13
CA ARG A 14 -15.80 -2.33 -4.09
C ARG A 14 -15.09 -2.78 -5.39
N ALA A 15 -15.55 -2.32 -6.54
CA ALA A 15 -14.87 -2.57 -7.82
C ALA A 15 -13.51 -1.86 -7.90
N LEU A 16 -13.39 -0.66 -7.31
CA LEU A 16 -12.13 0.09 -7.28
C LEU A 16 -11.14 -0.46 -6.24
N GLN A 17 -11.57 -1.18 -5.21
CA GLN A 17 -10.68 -1.77 -4.19
C GLN A 17 -9.61 -2.70 -4.81
N GLY A 18 -9.99 -3.57 -5.77
CA GLY A 18 -9.04 -4.45 -6.45
C GLY A 18 -8.06 -3.71 -7.37
N ALA A 19 -8.51 -2.64 -8.04
CA ALA A 19 -7.63 -1.78 -8.84
C ALA A 19 -6.72 -0.91 -7.96
N ARG A 20 -7.19 -0.54 -6.77
CA ARG A 20 -6.50 0.34 -5.82
C ARG A 20 -5.20 -0.26 -5.30
N GLU A 21 -5.12 -1.57 -5.08
CA GLU A 21 -3.86 -2.21 -4.67
C GLU A 21 -2.79 -2.02 -5.74
N ASN A 22 -3.14 -2.24 -7.01
CA ASN A 22 -2.21 -2.11 -8.13
C ASN A 22 -1.79 -0.66 -8.39
N VAL A 23 -2.70 0.29 -8.18
CA VAL A 23 -2.44 1.72 -8.40
C VAL A 23 -1.71 2.35 -7.19
N CYS A 24 -2.17 2.09 -5.97
CA CYS A 24 -1.66 2.73 -4.76
C CYS A 24 -0.41 2.03 -4.20
N THR A 25 -0.32 0.70 -4.20
CA THR A 25 0.84 0.02 -3.61
C THR A 25 2.10 0.29 -4.43
N GLY A 26 2.01 0.21 -5.76
CA GLY A 26 3.11 0.59 -6.65
C GLY A 26 3.56 2.05 -6.45
N TYR A 27 2.60 2.98 -6.36
CA TYR A 27 2.91 4.39 -6.10
C TYR A 27 3.54 4.62 -4.72
N ILE A 28 3.01 4.01 -3.65
CA ILE A 28 3.55 4.11 -2.28
C ILE A 28 5.01 3.62 -2.26
N VAL A 29 5.25 2.44 -2.81
CA VAL A 29 6.58 1.81 -2.84
C VAL A 29 7.56 2.68 -3.60
N ARG A 30 7.22 3.07 -4.83
CA ARG A 30 8.10 3.91 -5.65
C ARG A 30 8.33 5.29 -5.02
N THR A 31 7.31 5.87 -4.36
CA THR A 31 7.45 7.13 -3.61
C THR A 31 8.41 7.01 -2.46
N GLU A 32 8.32 5.95 -1.66
CA GLU A 32 9.22 5.78 -0.53
C GLU A 32 10.64 5.45 -0.98
N ILE A 33 10.79 4.65 -2.03
CA ILE A 33 12.10 4.40 -2.65
C ILE A 33 12.70 5.72 -3.13
N ALA A 34 11.96 6.52 -3.89
CA ALA A 34 12.43 7.83 -4.36
C ALA A 34 12.83 8.74 -3.18
N LYS A 35 12.01 8.81 -2.12
CA LYS A 35 12.33 9.58 -0.89
C LYS A 35 13.61 9.09 -0.21
N ARG A 36 13.78 7.78 -0.07
CA ARG A 36 14.98 7.17 0.52
C ARG A 36 16.22 7.39 -0.35
N SER A 37 16.10 7.27 -1.67
CA SER A 37 17.17 7.56 -2.63
C SER A 37 17.62 9.02 -2.48
N LEU A 38 16.68 9.96 -2.45
CA LEU A 38 16.96 11.39 -2.23
C LEU A 38 17.64 11.64 -0.87
N ALA A 39 17.18 10.96 0.20
CA ALA A 39 17.75 11.11 1.54
C ALA A 39 19.15 10.48 1.71
N LYS A 40 19.47 9.42 0.95
CA LYS A 40 20.79 8.75 0.96
C LYS A 40 21.85 9.49 0.15
N GLY A 41 21.45 10.49 -0.64
CA GLY A 41 22.32 11.30 -1.49
C GLY A 41 21.60 11.67 -2.77
N SER A 42 21.11 12.91 -2.86
CA SER A 42 20.42 13.44 -4.04
C SER A 42 21.30 13.35 -5.31
N ASP A 43 22.62 13.35 -5.13
CA ASP A 43 23.65 13.23 -6.16
C ASP A 43 23.57 11.90 -6.95
N GLN A 44 23.00 10.84 -6.39
CA GLN A 44 22.83 9.57 -7.12
C GLN A 44 21.82 9.69 -8.26
N MET A 45 20.69 10.38 -8.03
CA MET A 45 19.71 10.62 -9.09
C MET A 45 20.25 11.59 -10.13
N PHE A 46 20.98 12.62 -9.69
CA PHE A 46 21.70 13.53 -10.58
C PHE A 46 22.65 12.76 -11.53
N ARG A 47 23.44 11.82 -11.00
CA ARG A 47 24.33 10.97 -11.81
C ARG A 47 23.57 10.05 -12.77
N ARG A 48 22.50 9.39 -12.32
CA ARG A 48 21.66 8.51 -13.16
C ARG A 48 20.98 9.26 -14.31
N LEU A 49 20.70 10.55 -14.14
CA LEU A 49 20.14 11.42 -15.18
C LEU A 49 21.20 12.07 -16.08
N GLY A 50 22.47 11.65 -15.97
CA GLY A 50 23.57 12.12 -16.80
C GLY A 50 24.13 13.48 -16.37
N GLU A 51 23.96 13.84 -15.10
CA GLU A 51 24.50 15.07 -14.50
C GLU A 51 23.99 16.35 -15.22
N SER A 52 24.79 17.42 -15.23
CA SER A 52 24.37 18.71 -15.82
C SER A 52 24.08 18.62 -17.31
N GLU A 53 24.91 17.89 -18.06
CA GLU A 53 24.80 17.73 -19.51
C GLU A 53 23.61 16.83 -19.88
N GLY A 54 23.39 15.76 -19.14
CA GLY A 54 22.24 14.88 -19.31
C GLY A 54 20.93 15.60 -19.04
N LEU A 55 20.85 16.32 -17.92
CA LEU A 55 19.68 17.15 -17.61
C LEU A 55 19.46 18.25 -18.66
N ALA A 56 20.50 18.90 -19.18
CA ALA A 56 20.36 19.89 -20.25
C ALA A 56 19.71 19.28 -21.50
N ARG A 57 20.18 18.10 -21.95
CA ARG A 57 19.56 17.37 -23.07
C ARG A 57 18.11 16.98 -22.81
N ILE A 58 17.81 16.49 -21.60
CA ILE A 58 16.45 16.15 -21.20
C ILE A 58 15.55 17.39 -21.26
N PHE A 59 16.01 18.53 -20.74
CA PHE A 59 15.23 19.77 -20.75
C PHE A 59 15.05 20.34 -22.17
N ASP A 60 16.00 20.15 -23.09
CA ASP A 60 15.80 20.47 -24.49
C ASP A 60 14.66 19.62 -25.10
N MET A 61 14.62 18.32 -24.81
CA MET A 61 13.52 17.43 -25.22
C MET A 61 12.18 17.86 -24.60
N VAL A 62 12.14 18.12 -23.28
CA VAL A 62 10.94 18.60 -22.58
C VAL A 62 10.38 19.84 -23.26
N TYR A 63 11.22 20.85 -23.51
CA TYR A 63 10.76 22.12 -24.06
C TYR A 63 10.38 22.01 -25.54
N SER A 64 11.09 21.20 -26.32
CA SER A 64 10.69 20.90 -27.71
C SER A 64 9.27 20.31 -27.79
N MET A 65 8.86 19.54 -26.79
CA MET A 65 7.50 19.00 -26.71
C MET A 65 6.51 20.00 -26.11
N ALA A 66 6.88 20.70 -25.03
CA ALA A 66 6.01 21.61 -24.30
C ALA A 66 5.53 22.80 -25.14
N VAL A 67 6.41 23.39 -25.95
CA VAL A 67 6.04 24.52 -26.84
C VAL A 67 5.13 24.09 -28.00
N ASN A 68 5.08 22.79 -28.30
CA ASN A 68 4.22 22.21 -29.34
C ASN A 68 2.94 21.56 -28.79
N ASP A 69 2.81 21.41 -27.47
CA ASP A 69 1.66 20.79 -26.84
C ASP A 69 0.50 21.81 -26.69
N GLN A 70 -0.58 21.63 -27.43
CA GLN A 70 -1.73 22.55 -27.45
C GLN A 70 -2.33 22.81 -26.06
N ARG A 71 -2.15 21.90 -25.12
CA ARG A 71 -2.72 21.98 -23.77
C ARG A 71 -1.95 22.92 -22.86
N ILE A 72 -0.65 23.09 -23.07
CA ILE A 72 0.22 23.87 -22.18
C ILE A 72 1.12 24.90 -22.88
N LYS A 73 1.21 24.89 -24.22
CA LYS A 73 2.13 25.76 -24.99
C LYS A 73 2.00 27.24 -24.62
N HIS A 74 0.80 27.71 -24.30
CA HIS A 74 0.50 29.11 -23.98
C HIS A 74 1.25 29.61 -22.73
N PHE A 75 1.64 28.72 -21.81
CA PHE A 75 2.47 29.07 -20.65
C PHE A 75 3.92 29.41 -21.04
N PHE A 76 4.38 28.99 -22.22
CA PHE A 76 5.78 29.06 -22.63
C PHE A 76 6.03 30.04 -23.80
N GLU A 77 4.99 30.65 -24.39
CA GLU A 77 5.08 31.43 -25.64
C GLU A 77 6.05 32.62 -25.60
N LYS A 78 6.24 33.25 -24.43
CA LYS A 78 7.01 34.49 -24.31
C LYS A 78 8.48 34.27 -23.98
N ASP A 79 8.78 33.28 -23.15
CA ASP A 79 10.06 33.17 -22.45
C ASP A 79 10.54 31.70 -22.33
N ALA A 80 10.18 30.82 -23.27
CA ALA A 80 10.48 29.38 -23.21
C ALA A 80 11.94 29.08 -22.83
N ASP A 81 12.92 29.72 -23.48
CA ASP A 81 14.33 29.48 -23.19
C ASP A 81 14.73 29.93 -21.78
N ARG A 82 14.21 31.07 -21.31
CA ARG A 82 14.48 31.56 -19.95
C ARG A 82 13.85 30.63 -18.90
N ILE A 83 12.62 30.18 -19.12
CA ILE A 83 11.93 29.24 -18.22
C ILE A 83 12.67 27.91 -18.21
N LYS A 84 13.10 27.40 -19.38
CA LYS A 84 13.92 26.19 -19.51
C LYS A 84 15.19 26.28 -18.68
N GLN A 85 15.95 27.36 -18.82
CA GLN A 85 17.18 27.54 -18.04
C GLN A 85 16.90 27.62 -16.54
N GLY A 86 15.85 28.33 -16.13
CA GLY A 86 15.45 28.40 -14.73
C GLY A 86 15.08 27.05 -14.14
N GLN A 87 14.26 26.26 -14.84
CA GLN A 87 13.88 24.91 -14.41
C GLN A 87 15.06 23.93 -14.43
N LEU A 88 15.95 24.02 -15.43
CA LEU A 88 17.17 23.20 -15.46
C LEU A 88 18.05 23.47 -14.24
N VAL A 89 18.29 24.74 -13.90
CA VAL A 89 19.08 25.10 -12.71
C VAL A 89 18.38 24.64 -11.43
N PHE A 90 17.07 24.85 -11.34
CA PHE A 90 16.26 24.37 -10.21
C PHE A 90 16.39 22.86 -10.02
N THR A 91 16.22 22.08 -11.08
CA THR A 91 16.32 20.62 -11.03
C THR A 91 17.74 20.17 -10.68
N ILE A 92 18.79 20.78 -11.26
CA ILE A 92 20.18 20.45 -10.89
C ILE A 92 20.39 20.68 -9.39
N ASN A 93 19.95 21.82 -8.85
CA ASN A 93 20.07 22.13 -7.43
C ASN A 93 19.30 21.13 -6.55
N GLN A 94 18.05 20.82 -6.91
CA GLN A 94 17.20 19.88 -6.16
C GLN A 94 17.78 18.46 -6.12
N LEU A 95 18.53 18.07 -7.15
CA LEU A 95 19.20 16.77 -7.20
C LEU A 95 20.62 16.82 -6.62
N GLY A 96 21.01 17.90 -5.91
CA GLY A 96 22.33 18.05 -5.31
C GLY A 96 23.48 18.15 -6.32
N GLY A 97 23.17 18.57 -7.54
CA GLY A 97 24.18 18.94 -8.52
C GLY A 97 24.88 20.26 -8.16
N PRO A 98 25.90 20.66 -8.92
CA PRO A 98 26.82 21.74 -8.54
C PRO A 98 26.25 23.16 -8.68
N LYS A 99 25.00 23.31 -9.15
CA LYS A 99 24.37 24.62 -9.38
C LYS A 99 23.46 24.97 -8.21
N THR A 100 23.52 26.22 -7.78
CA THR A 100 22.61 26.81 -6.79
C THR A 100 21.47 27.51 -7.51
N TYR A 101 20.24 27.25 -7.08
CA TYR A 101 19.08 27.99 -7.58
C TYR A 101 18.84 29.25 -6.73
N GLU A 102 19.02 30.41 -7.35
CA GLU A 102 18.80 31.74 -6.72
C GLU A 102 17.54 32.44 -7.25
N GLY A 103 16.66 31.70 -7.93
CA GLY A 103 15.42 32.22 -8.49
C GLY A 103 14.34 32.44 -7.43
N ARG A 104 13.19 32.95 -7.88
CA ARG A 104 11.99 33.13 -7.04
C ARG A 104 11.44 31.79 -6.57
N ASP A 105 10.67 31.80 -5.49
CA ASP A 105 9.97 30.61 -5.02
C ASP A 105 8.99 30.08 -6.08
N LEU A 106 8.80 28.76 -6.13
CA LEU A 106 7.90 28.12 -7.09
C LEU A 106 6.47 28.64 -6.97
N LEU A 107 5.98 28.90 -5.76
CA LEU A 107 4.66 29.50 -5.53
C LEU A 107 4.56 30.86 -6.21
N ASP A 108 5.51 31.75 -5.93
CA ASP A 108 5.51 33.12 -6.45
C ASP A 108 5.63 33.17 -7.98
N ILE A 109 6.32 32.19 -8.57
CA ILE A 109 6.46 32.09 -10.03
C ILE A 109 5.11 31.73 -10.67
N HIS A 110 4.37 30.79 -10.08
CA HIS A 110 3.17 30.23 -10.68
C HIS A 110 1.87 30.92 -10.22
N LEU A 111 1.94 31.75 -9.18
CA LEU A 111 0.81 32.52 -8.67
C LEU A 111 0.19 33.39 -9.78
N GLY A 112 -1.12 33.24 -9.97
CA GLY A 112 -1.87 34.00 -10.98
C GLY A 112 -1.69 33.53 -12.42
N LEU A 113 -0.88 32.48 -12.69
CA LEU A 113 -0.76 31.92 -14.04
C LEU A 113 -1.96 31.06 -14.44
N GLY A 114 -2.77 30.57 -13.49
CA GLY A 114 -3.90 29.69 -13.79
C GLY A 114 -3.50 28.26 -14.15
N VAL A 115 -2.35 27.78 -13.65
CA VAL A 115 -1.96 26.37 -13.78
C VAL A 115 -2.94 25.51 -12.97
N THR A 116 -3.34 24.38 -13.52
CA THR A 116 -4.29 23.43 -12.90
C THR A 116 -3.65 22.05 -12.79
N ASP A 117 -4.27 21.11 -12.08
CA ASP A 117 -3.82 19.70 -12.05
C ASP A 117 -3.65 19.14 -13.46
N TYR A 118 -4.59 19.43 -14.36
CA TYR A 118 -4.54 19.01 -15.74
C TYR A 118 -3.28 19.53 -16.45
N HIS A 119 -2.93 20.81 -16.26
CA HIS A 119 -1.72 21.39 -16.85
C HIS A 119 -0.44 20.77 -16.27
N PHE A 120 -0.40 20.55 -14.96
CA PHE A 120 0.73 19.90 -14.30
C PHE A 120 0.90 18.45 -14.77
N ASP A 121 -0.18 17.68 -14.87
CA ASP A 121 -0.18 16.30 -15.37
C ASP A 121 0.29 16.22 -16.83
N CYS A 122 -0.12 17.18 -17.66
CA CYS A 122 0.38 17.30 -19.03
C CYS A 122 1.90 17.49 -19.06
N PHE A 123 2.43 18.36 -18.20
CA PHE A 123 3.86 18.62 -18.09
C PHE A 123 4.62 17.38 -17.56
N ILE A 124 4.14 16.72 -16.52
CA ILE A 124 4.71 15.46 -16.01
C ILE A 124 4.73 14.39 -17.10
N GLY A 125 3.66 14.26 -17.88
CA GLY A 125 3.62 13.33 -19.02
C GLY A 125 4.63 13.67 -20.13
N ILE A 126 4.90 14.96 -20.38
CA ILE A 126 5.97 15.38 -21.29
C ILE A 126 7.35 15.04 -20.70
N PHE A 127 7.56 15.29 -19.41
CA PHE A 127 8.80 14.98 -18.72
C PHE A 127 9.12 13.48 -18.79
N GLY A 128 8.13 12.61 -18.54
CA GLY A 128 8.28 11.16 -18.68
C GLY A 128 8.68 10.74 -20.09
N ARG A 129 8.04 11.30 -21.13
CA ARG A 129 8.43 11.05 -22.53
C ARG A 129 9.85 11.55 -22.85
N ALA A 130 10.28 12.67 -22.27
CA ALA A 130 11.62 13.20 -22.48
C ALA A 130 12.68 12.28 -21.87
N LEU A 131 12.45 11.80 -20.64
CA LEU A 131 13.33 10.84 -19.98
C LEU A 131 13.42 9.53 -20.78
N GLN A 132 12.28 9.01 -21.26
CA GLN A 132 12.24 7.82 -22.11
C GLN A 132 13.01 8.05 -23.41
N GLY A 133 12.81 9.19 -24.07
CA GLY A 133 13.54 9.57 -25.29
C GLY A 133 15.05 9.73 -25.07
N ALA A 134 15.48 10.08 -23.86
CA ALA A 134 16.87 10.16 -23.45
C ALA A 134 17.49 8.79 -23.09
N GLY A 135 16.73 7.69 -23.18
CA GLY A 135 17.20 6.34 -22.88
C GLY A 135 17.36 6.04 -21.38
N ILE A 136 16.68 6.79 -20.52
CA ILE A 136 16.67 6.55 -19.08
C ILE A 136 15.87 5.27 -18.78
N GLU A 137 16.38 4.41 -17.90
CA GLU A 137 15.70 3.19 -17.47
C GLU A 137 14.36 3.48 -16.77
N ASP A 138 13.32 2.70 -17.06
CA ASP A 138 11.95 2.88 -16.53
C ASP A 138 11.90 3.10 -15.01
N GLY A 139 12.68 2.35 -14.23
CA GLY A 139 12.74 2.54 -12.77
C GLY A 139 13.29 3.92 -12.37
N THR A 140 14.27 4.45 -13.11
CA THR A 140 14.79 5.81 -12.92
C THR A 140 13.79 6.87 -13.37
N ILE A 141 13.03 6.60 -14.45
CA ILE A 141 11.95 7.49 -14.90
C ILE A 141 10.91 7.65 -13.80
N ASP A 142 10.43 6.52 -13.27
CA ASP A 142 9.44 6.50 -12.20
C ASP A 142 9.91 7.29 -10.96
N GLU A 143 11.14 7.04 -10.50
CA GLU A 143 11.74 7.78 -9.38
C GLU A 143 11.76 9.30 -9.63
N ALA A 144 12.15 9.71 -10.85
CA ALA A 144 12.22 11.12 -11.23
C ALA A 144 10.83 11.79 -11.28
N LEU A 145 9.82 11.12 -11.87
CA LEU A 145 8.46 11.65 -11.92
C LEU A 145 7.85 11.78 -10.52
N ILE A 146 8.12 10.83 -9.64
CA ILE A 146 7.63 10.87 -8.26
C ILE A 146 8.32 11.98 -7.45
N ALA A 147 9.61 12.23 -7.68
CA ALA A 147 10.32 13.33 -7.04
C ALA A 147 9.74 14.71 -7.42
N LEU A 148 9.03 14.83 -8.55
CA LEU A 148 8.37 16.06 -8.97
C LEU A 148 7.00 16.26 -8.31
N GLU A 149 6.31 15.19 -7.91
CA GLU A 149 4.94 15.27 -7.39
C GLU A 149 4.79 16.20 -6.16
N PRO A 150 5.71 16.22 -5.17
CA PRO A 150 5.65 17.20 -4.08
C PRO A 150 5.63 18.66 -4.53
N LEU A 151 6.21 18.97 -5.70
CA LEU A 151 6.26 20.33 -6.25
C LEU A 151 4.91 20.81 -6.79
N ARG A 152 3.97 19.90 -7.07
CA ARG A 152 2.61 20.21 -7.55
C ARG A 152 1.95 21.27 -6.68
N ARG A 153 2.12 21.15 -5.37
CA ARG A 153 1.51 22.02 -4.37
C ARG A 153 1.98 23.47 -4.54
N SER A 154 3.29 23.67 -4.60
CA SER A 154 3.90 24.96 -4.82
C SER A 154 3.50 25.53 -6.19
N VAL A 155 3.51 24.71 -7.24
CA VAL A 155 3.14 25.14 -8.60
C VAL A 155 1.67 25.54 -8.72
N LEU A 156 0.77 24.85 -8.02
CA LEU A 156 -0.67 25.10 -8.11
C LEU A 156 -1.17 26.11 -7.07
N GLY A 157 -0.26 26.68 -6.28
CA GLY A 157 -0.63 27.66 -5.27
C GLY A 157 -1.42 27.09 -4.10
N ARG A 158 -1.23 25.81 -3.79
CA ARG A 158 -1.99 25.09 -2.77
C ARG A 158 -1.14 24.83 -1.54
N THR A 159 -1.49 25.48 -0.43
CA THR A 159 -0.91 25.14 0.87
C THR A 159 -1.57 23.87 1.43
N GLU A 160 -0.94 23.24 2.43
CA GLU A 160 -1.58 22.17 3.22
C GLU A 160 -2.89 22.64 3.83
N GLU A 161 -2.89 23.87 4.33
CA GLU A 161 -4.03 24.47 4.99
C GLU A 161 -5.19 24.72 4.01
N ASP A 162 -4.93 25.12 2.76
CA ASP A 162 -5.99 25.44 1.79
C ASP A 162 -6.78 24.22 1.31
N GLU A 163 -6.10 23.13 0.95
CA GLU A 163 -6.78 21.90 0.53
C GLU A 163 -7.53 21.25 1.69
N PHE A 164 -6.92 21.32 2.88
CA PHE A 164 -7.51 20.74 4.07
C PHE A 164 -8.70 21.56 4.56
N ARG A 165 -8.58 22.90 4.58
CA ARG A 165 -9.70 23.80 4.82
C ARG A 165 -10.82 23.60 3.80
N ALA A 166 -10.49 23.46 2.51
CA ALA A 166 -11.53 23.31 1.48
C ALA A 166 -12.39 22.05 1.66
N LEU A 167 -11.83 20.97 2.23
CA LEU A 167 -12.56 19.75 2.55
C LEU A 167 -13.20 19.80 3.93
N ALA A 168 -12.49 20.36 4.91
CA ALA A 168 -12.96 20.47 6.28
C ALA A 168 -14.04 21.55 6.45
N PHE A 169 -14.20 22.48 5.51
CA PHE A 169 -15.18 23.56 5.57
C PHE A 169 -16.12 23.54 4.36
N LYS A 170 -17.42 23.61 4.64
CA LYS A 170 -18.47 23.73 3.62
C LYS A 170 -19.39 24.87 4.02
N GLN A 171 -19.59 25.83 3.11
CA GLN A 171 -20.36 27.05 3.37
C GLN A 171 -19.90 27.82 4.63
N GLY A 172 -18.60 27.81 4.91
CA GLY A 172 -18.01 28.49 6.07
C GLY A 172 -18.13 27.74 7.40
N GLN A 173 -18.79 26.58 7.42
CA GLN A 173 -18.88 25.72 8.62
C GLN A 173 -17.91 24.55 8.50
N SER A 174 -17.22 24.24 9.60
CA SER A 174 -16.32 23.10 9.66
C SER A 174 -17.08 21.76 9.74
N VAL A 175 -16.40 20.63 9.49
CA VAL A 175 -16.97 19.29 9.71
C VAL A 175 -17.32 19.12 11.20
N ILE A 176 -16.49 19.64 12.12
CA ILE A 176 -16.79 19.59 13.56
C ILE A 176 -18.02 20.44 13.92
N ASP A 177 -18.24 21.60 13.28
CA ASP A 177 -19.47 22.37 13.53
C ASP A 177 -20.70 21.65 12.98
N ARG A 178 -20.59 21.09 11.78
CA ARG A 178 -21.68 20.37 11.10
C ARG A 178 -22.05 19.04 11.78
N MET A 179 -21.12 18.40 12.49
CA MET A 179 -21.40 17.20 13.30
C MET A 179 -22.03 17.50 14.66
N GLY A 180 -22.12 18.78 15.06
CA GLY A 180 -22.68 19.20 16.36
C GLY A 180 -21.64 19.60 17.41
N GLY A 181 -20.40 19.85 16.99
CA GLY A 181 -19.33 20.36 17.83
C GLY A 181 -18.52 19.28 18.53
N ASP A 182 -17.72 19.71 19.51
CA ASP A 182 -16.69 18.91 20.15
C ASP A 182 -17.23 17.68 20.91
N MET A 183 -18.36 17.84 21.62
CA MET A 183 -19.01 16.72 22.32
C MET A 183 -19.49 15.62 21.36
N SER A 184 -19.97 16.01 20.18
CA SER A 184 -20.34 15.04 19.13
C SER A 184 -19.10 14.31 18.62
N LEU A 185 -17.95 14.98 18.50
CA LEU A 185 -16.70 14.35 18.11
C LEU A 185 -16.18 13.37 19.16
N GLU A 186 -16.24 13.72 20.45
CA GLU A 186 -15.88 12.79 21.53
C GLU A 186 -16.77 11.54 21.48
N THR A 187 -18.08 11.72 21.37
CA THR A 187 -19.04 10.61 21.27
C THR A 187 -18.82 9.79 20.00
N PHE A 188 -18.47 10.44 18.88
CA PHE A 188 -18.14 9.76 17.62
C PHE A 188 -16.92 8.86 17.79
N VAL A 189 -15.87 9.34 18.46
CA VAL A 189 -14.67 8.55 18.76
C VAL A 189 -15.00 7.37 19.67
N ASP A 190 -15.88 7.56 20.66
CA ASP A 190 -16.31 6.46 21.53
C ASP A 190 -17.03 5.35 20.73
N PHE A 191 -18.00 5.70 19.89
CA PHE A 191 -18.69 4.75 19.03
C PHE A 191 -17.77 4.10 17.99
N LEU A 192 -16.85 4.86 17.41
CA LEU A 192 -15.83 4.36 16.49
C LEU A 192 -15.02 3.24 17.15
N TYR A 193 -14.52 3.47 18.36
CA TYR A 193 -13.72 2.47 19.05
C TYR A 193 -14.55 1.32 19.58
N GLN A 194 -15.81 1.55 19.97
CA GLN A 194 -16.74 0.46 20.30
C GLN A 194 -16.95 -0.48 19.09
N SER A 195 -17.11 0.08 17.89
CA SER A 195 -17.19 -0.71 16.65
C SER A 195 -15.86 -1.38 16.33
N ALA A 196 -14.74 -0.67 16.42
CA ALA A 196 -13.43 -1.16 16.02
C ALA A 196 -12.90 -2.29 16.91
N VAL A 197 -13.16 -2.27 18.22
CA VAL A 197 -12.77 -3.37 19.11
C VAL A 197 -13.61 -4.64 18.90
N GLY A 198 -14.77 -4.52 18.26
CA GLY A 198 -15.62 -5.64 17.87
C GLY A 198 -15.33 -6.21 16.49
N ASP A 199 -14.53 -5.53 15.67
CA ASP A 199 -14.21 -5.95 14.30
C ASP A 199 -12.96 -6.85 14.28
N ASP A 200 -13.14 -8.12 13.95
CA ASP A 200 -12.08 -9.12 13.94
C ASP A 200 -10.90 -8.75 13.01
N ARG A 201 -11.10 -7.90 12.00
CA ARG A 201 -10.03 -7.47 11.08
C ARG A 201 -9.05 -6.51 11.72
N ILE A 202 -9.44 -5.74 12.74
CA ILE A 202 -8.60 -4.70 13.35
C ILE A 202 -8.47 -4.80 14.86
N ARG A 203 -9.31 -5.61 15.51
CA ARG A 203 -9.32 -5.81 16.96
C ARG A 203 -7.95 -6.19 17.52
N TYR A 204 -7.17 -7.02 16.81
CA TYR A 204 -5.84 -7.44 17.27
C TYR A 204 -4.92 -6.23 17.57
N TYR A 205 -4.97 -5.20 16.73
CA TYR A 205 -4.15 -3.99 16.90
C TYR A 205 -4.61 -3.12 18.07
N LEU A 206 -5.86 -3.28 18.52
CA LEU A 206 -6.49 -2.51 19.59
C LEU A 206 -6.46 -3.23 20.95
N ASP A 207 -6.13 -4.52 20.98
CA ASP A 207 -6.04 -5.32 22.20
C ASP A 207 -4.76 -5.00 23.01
N LYS A 208 -4.72 -3.78 23.59
CA LYS A 208 -3.55 -3.24 24.31
C LYS A 208 -3.84 -2.89 25.78
N GLY A 209 -4.95 -3.39 26.31
CA GLY A 209 -5.44 -3.05 27.64
C GLY A 209 -6.07 -1.66 27.73
N PRO A 210 -6.97 -1.41 28.72
CA PRO A 210 -7.80 -0.20 28.76
C PRO A 210 -7.02 1.12 28.76
N ALA A 211 -5.90 1.20 29.49
CA ALA A 211 -5.12 2.43 29.59
C ALA A 211 -4.47 2.82 28.25
N LYS A 212 -3.91 1.85 27.53
CA LYS A 212 -3.30 2.10 26.21
C LYS A 212 -4.36 2.42 25.18
N LEU A 213 -5.50 1.72 25.22
CA LEU A 213 -6.62 1.99 24.31
C LEU A 213 -7.15 3.42 24.48
N LYS A 214 -7.32 3.90 25.71
CA LYS A 214 -7.69 5.30 25.98
C LYS A 214 -6.65 6.30 25.44
N GLN A 215 -5.36 5.99 25.54
CA GLN A 215 -4.31 6.82 24.96
C GLN A 215 -4.44 6.90 23.42
N ILE A 216 -4.75 5.77 22.78
CA ILE A 216 -4.95 5.69 21.33
C ILE A 216 -6.20 6.50 20.93
N GLN A 217 -7.32 6.32 21.64
CA GLN A 217 -8.56 7.11 21.45
C GLN A 217 -8.29 8.62 21.53
N LYS A 218 -7.56 9.06 22.55
CA LYS A 218 -7.19 10.48 22.70
C LYS A 218 -6.40 11.00 21.51
N LYS A 219 -5.44 10.23 21.00
CA LYS A 219 -4.64 10.63 19.83
C LYS A 219 -5.49 10.69 18.56
N VAL A 220 -6.42 9.75 18.38
CA VAL A 220 -7.37 9.80 17.25
C VAL A 220 -8.32 10.98 17.36
N TYR A 221 -8.87 11.26 18.54
CA TYR A 221 -9.66 12.47 18.78
C TYR A 221 -8.86 13.74 18.42
N GLN A 222 -7.61 13.86 18.87
CA GLN A 222 -6.76 15.01 18.55
C GLN A 222 -6.54 15.15 17.03
N TYR A 223 -6.30 14.03 16.35
CA TYR A 223 -6.18 14.02 14.89
C TYR A 223 -7.46 14.45 14.20
N LEU A 224 -8.60 13.85 14.56
CA LEU A 224 -9.90 14.17 13.96
C LEU A 224 -10.35 15.60 14.27
N SER A 225 -10.11 16.11 15.47
CA SER A 225 -10.45 17.48 15.85
C SER A 225 -9.75 18.46 14.93
N GLY A 226 -8.43 18.37 14.81
CA GLY A 226 -7.67 19.20 13.89
C GLY A 226 -8.08 18.96 12.45
N ALA A 227 -8.38 17.70 12.11
CA ALA A 227 -8.73 17.32 10.77
C ALA A 227 -10.08 17.83 10.27
N PHE A 228 -11.01 17.99 11.19
CA PHE A 228 -12.37 18.43 10.92
C PHE A 228 -12.56 19.93 11.12
N GLY A 229 -11.46 20.68 11.26
CA GLY A 229 -11.47 22.14 11.41
C GLY A 229 -11.62 22.63 12.85
N GLY A 230 -11.44 21.76 13.83
CA GLY A 230 -11.45 22.06 15.26
C GLY A 230 -10.14 22.66 15.79
N PRO A 231 -10.13 23.09 17.06
CA PRO A 231 -9.03 23.85 17.64
C PRO A 231 -7.83 22.98 18.06
N VAL A 232 -8.03 21.67 18.24
CA VAL A 232 -6.99 20.75 18.73
C VAL A 232 -6.22 20.20 17.55
N GLN A 233 -4.92 20.47 17.46
CA GLN A 233 -4.11 19.95 16.37
C GLN A 233 -3.35 18.67 16.75
N TYR A 234 -3.16 17.83 15.76
CA TYR A 234 -2.29 16.66 15.81
C TYR A 234 -1.18 16.83 14.78
N ASN A 235 0.05 16.50 15.16
CA ASN A 235 1.16 16.51 14.22
C ASN A 235 1.04 15.31 13.26
N SER A 236 0.56 15.55 12.04
CA SER A 236 0.38 14.50 11.02
C SER A 236 1.69 13.75 10.71
N ALA A 237 2.85 14.37 10.93
CA ALA A 237 4.15 13.71 10.77
C ALA A 237 4.34 12.51 11.72
N ASP A 238 3.59 12.43 12.83
CA ASP A 238 3.65 11.33 13.79
C ASP A 238 2.84 10.09 13.34
N LEU A 239 1.94 10.22 12.36
CA LEU A 239 1.10 9.11 11.90
C LEU A 239 1.95 7.97 11.34
N LYS A 240 2.84 8.29 10.40
CA LYS A 240 3.62 7.26 9.71
C LYS A 240 4.54 6.51 10.67
N PRO A 241 5.39 7.15 11.51
CA PRO A 241 6.22 6.43 12.47
C PRO A 241 5.41 5.58 13.46
N ALA A 242 4.23 6.03 13.88
CA ALA A 242 3.38 5.29 14.81
C ALA A 242 2.80 4.00 14.22
N HIS A 243 2.60 3.95 12.90
CA HIS A 243 2.00 2.79 12.20
C HIS A 243 3.01 1.98 11.39
N TYR A 244 4.22 2.50 11.12
CA TYR A 244 5.19 1.88 10.22
C TYR A 244 5.55 0.44 10.61
N GLY A 245 5.74 0.17 11.91
CA GLY A 245 6.05 -1.18 12.40
C GLY A 245 4.85 -2.13 12.46
N LEU A 246 3.63 -1.65 12.17
CA LEU A 246 2.43 -2.46 12.21
C LEU A 246 2.18 -3.12 10.86
N ASN A 247 1.63 -4.34 10.88
CA ASN A 247 1.25 -5.07 9.67
C ASN A 247 -0.08 -4.59 9.08
N LEU A 248 -0.31 -3.28 9.01
CA LEU A 248 -1.58 -2.71 8.56
C LEU A 248 -1.62 -2.62 7.03
N THR A 249 -2.60 -3.29 6.44
CA THR A 249 -2.86 -3.30 5.00
C THR A 249 -4.07 -2.42 4.64
N ASN A 250 -4.38 -2.27 3.36
CA ASN A 250 -5.60 -1.57 2.93
C ASN A 250 -6.88 -2.20 3.48
N PHE A 251 -6.90 -3.54 3.64
CA PHE A 251 -7.99 -4.29 4.26
C PHE A 251 -8.27 -3.83 5.70
N HIS A 252 -7.22 -3.61 6.48
CA HIS A 252 -7.30 -3.11 7.85
C HIS A 252 -7.77 -1.65 7.91
N PHE A 253 -7.25 -0.80 7.02
CA PHE A 253 -7.67 0.60 6.97
C PHE A 253 -9.13 0.74 6.50
N ASP A 254 -9.59 -0.10 5.57
CA ASP A 254 -10.99 -0.15 5.16
C ASP A 254 -11.90 -0.52 6.33
N ALA A 255 -11.51 -1.51 7.15
CA ALA A 255 -12.25 -1.85 8.37
C ALA A 255 -12.35 -0.67 9.35
N PHE A 256 -11.30 0.15 9.47
CA PHE A 256 -11.34 1.37 10.28
C PHE A 256 -12.31 2.42 9.72
N LEU A 257 -12.34 2.62 8.39
CA LEU A 257 -13.33 3.50 7.75
C LEU A 257 -14.76 2.98 7.88
N GLU A 258 -14.97 1.66 7.80
CA GLU A 258 -16.27 1.03 8.04
C GLU A 258 -16.72 1.23 9.50
N ALA A 259 -15.81 1.16 10.47
CA ALA A 259 -16.11 1.50 11.86
C ALA A 259 -16.48 2.99 12.04
N MET A 260 -15.88 3.89 11.25
CA MET A 260 -16.29 5.30 11.22
C MET A 260 -17.69 5.48 10.63
N VAL A 261 -18.05 4.75 9.57
CA VAL A 261 -19.42 4.75 9.02
C VAL A 261 -20.42 4.29 10.09
N THR A 262 -20.12 3.21 10.80
CA THR A 262 -20.95 2.70 11.90
C THR A 262 -21.12 3.77 12.99
N ALA A 263 -20.05 4.46 13.39
CA ALA A 263 -20.10 5.52 14.38
C ALA A 263 -20.94 6.73 13.92
N ALA A 264 -20.81 7.13 12.65
CA ALA A 264 -21.60 8.21 12.05
C ALA A 264 -23.10 7.85 12.03
N GLN A 265 -23.44 6.60 11.73
CA GLN A 265 -24.81 6.09 11.76
C GLN A 265 -25.40 6.07 13.17
N GLN A 266 -24.62 5.65 14.18
CA GLN A 266 -25.07 5.63 15.58
C GLN A 266 -25.31 7.04 16.14
N LEU A 267 -24.60 8.05 15.62
CA LEU A 267 -24.83 9.46 15.92
C LEU A 267 -25.86 10.14 15.03
N GLU A 268 -26.42 9.42 14.05
CA GLU A 268 -27.34 9.97 13.06
C GLU A 268 -26.78 11.22 12.35
N LEU A 269 -25.47 11.21 12.06
CA LEU A 269 -24.82 12.31 11.36
C LEU A 269 -25.40 12.48 9.94
N PRO A 270 -25.51 13.71 9.43
CA PRO A 270 -25.87 13.94 8.04
C PRO A 270 -24.93 13.21 7.07
N GLU A 271 -25.47 12.60 6.02
CA GLU A 271 -24.69 11.78 5.06
C GLU A 271 -23.52 12.57 4.48
N ASP A 272 -23.71 13.85 4.17
CA ASP A 272 -22.66 14.69 3.61
C ASP A 272 -21.55 15.04 4.62
N VAL A 273 -21.85 15.06 5.92
CA VAL A 273 -20.84 15.22 6.99
C VAL A 273 -20.02 13.93 7.14
N ALA A 274 -20.69 12.78 7.10
CA ALA A 274 -20.01 11.49 7.15
C ALA A 274 -19.09 11.28 5.92
N ASP A 275 -19.58 11.60 4.71
CA ASP A 275 -18.80 11.53 3.48
C ASP A 275 -17.55 12.42 3.56
N ASP A 276 -17.70 13.69 3.98
CA ASP A 276 -16.57 14.63 4.11
C ASP A 276 -15.54 14.11 5.15
N ALA A 277 -16.00 13.59 6.29
CA ALA A 277 -15.14 13.01 7.32
C ALA A 277 -14.33 11.80 6.80
N LEU A 278 -14.98 10.88 6.07
CA LEU A 278 -14.32 9.72 5.48
C LEU A 278 -13.29 10.11 4.42
N ILE A 279 -13.61 11.10 3.57
CA ILE A 279 -12.69 11.63 2.55
C ILE A 279 -11.43 12.19 3.21
N ILE A 280 -11.59 12.99 4.28
CA ILE A 280 -10.48 13.60 5.02
C ILE A 280 -9.59 12.50 5.61
N VAL A 281 -10.15 11.54 6.35
CA VAL A 281 -9.37 10.47 6.99
C VAL A 281 -8.71 9.56 5.95
N ASN A 282 -9.37 9.29 4.82
CA ASN A 282 -8.79 8.47 3.76
C ASN A 282 -7.50 9.06 3.15
N ARG A 283 -7.22 10.36 3.32
CA ARG A 283 -5.97 11.00 2.86
C ARG A 283 -4.73 10.44 3.54
N VAL A 284 -4.82 10.04 4.81
CA VAL A 284 -3.67 9.52 5.58
C VAL A 284 -3.52 8.01 5.49
N ARG A 285 -4.28 7.36 4.58
CA ARG A 285 -4.18 5.92 4.37
C ARG A 285 -2.76 5.47 4.09
N THR A 286 -2.07 6.19 3.21
CA THR A 286 -0.70 5.85 2.84
C THR A 286 0.21 5.95 4.05
N ASP A 287 0.09 6.97 4.90
CA ASP A 287 0.88 7.08 6.13
C ASP A 287 0.67 5.88 7.06
N VAL A 288 -0.54 5.34 7.13
CA VAL A 288 -0.87 4.19 7.96
C VAL A 288 -0.41 2.86 7.34
N THR A 289 -0.53 2.68 6.02
CA THR A 289 -0.24 1.39 5.34
C THR A 289 1.17 1.27 4.78
N THR A 290 1.95 2.37 4.71
CA THR A 290 3.28 2.39 4.07
C THR A 290 4.20 1.31 4.62
N GLY A 291 4.22 1.09 5.95
CA GLY A 291 5.11 0.12 6.58
C GLY A 291 5.01 -1.28 5.96
N PHE A 292 3.80 -1.79 5.83
CA PHE A 292 3.55 -3.09 5.20
C PHE A 292 3.89 -3.08 3.70
N SER A 293 3.42 -2.07 2.97
CA SER A 293 3.66 -1.97 1.52
C SER A 293 5.16 -2.02 1.19
N ILE A 294 6.01 -1.39 2.00
CA ILE A 294 7.46 -1.39 1.81
C ILE A 294 8.08 -2.73 2.13
N ARG A 295 7.74 -3.34 3.27
CA ARG A 295 8.26 -4.67 3.62
C ARG A 295 7.89 -5.71 2.57
N ARG A 296 6.65 -5.65 2.06
CA ARG A 296 6.19 -6.52 0.98
C ARG A 296 7.01 -6.35 -0.29
N ALA A 297 7.18 -5.12 -0.76
CA ALA A 297 7.99 -4.85 -1.95
C ALA A 297 9.46 -5.23 -1.78
N GLU A 298 10.02 -5.07 -0.58
CA GLU A 298 11.39 -5.52 -0.28
C GLU A 298 11.50 -7.06 -0.29
N ALA A 299 10.53 -7.77 0.28
CA ALA A 299 10.45 -9.23 0.22
C ALA A 299 10.32 -9.76 -1.22
N GLU A 300 9.43 -9.15 -2.02
CA GLU A 300 9.24 -9.51 -3.43
C GLU A 300 10.51 -9.29 -4.26
N ARG A 301 11.21 -8.16 -4.05
CA ARG A 301 12.49 -7.88 -4.73
C ARG A 301 13.58 -8.90 -4.38
N ARG A 302 13.71 -9.28 -3.10
CA ARG A 302 14.67 -10.32 -2.69
C ARG A 302 14.35 -11.68 -3.30
N HIS A 303 13.06 -12.02 -3.37
CA HIS A 303 12.64 -13.25 -4.03
C HIS A 303 12.97 -13.27 -5.53
N GLN A 304 12.86 -12.12 -6.21
CA GLN A 304 13.15 -11.99 -7.64
C GLN A 304 14.63 -11.90 -7.97
N SER A 305 15.49 -11.42 -7.06
CA SER A 305 16.92 -11.25 -7.31
C SER A 305 17.69 -12.56 -7.45
N GLY A 306 17.08 -13.70 -7.08
CA GLY A 306 17.74 -15.01 -7.12
C GLY A 306 18.83 -15.17 -6.06
N GLU A 307 18.82 -14.33 -5.02
CA GLU A 307 19.64 -14.49 -3.82
C GLU A 307 19.32 -15.79 -3.06
N GLU A 308 20.08 -16.04 -1.99
CA GLU A 308 19.81 -17.12 -1.04
C GLU A 308 18.34 -17.10 -0.59
N THR A 309 17.66 -18.26 -0.67
CA THR A 309 16.23 -18.34 -0.36
C THR A 309 15.96 -18.07 1.11
N LEU A 310 14.72 -17.68 1.44
CA LEU A 310 14.32 -17.46 2.83
C LEU A 310 14.57 -18.71 3.69
N TYR A 311 14.33 -19.90 3.13
CA TYR A 311 14.67 -21.18 3.76
C TYR A 311 16.16 -21.30 4.08
N GLN A 312 17.02 -21.00 3.11
CA GLN A 312 18.48 -21.09 3.28
C GLN A 312 18.96 -20.10 4.35
N ARG A 313 18.51 -18.84 4.30
CA ARG A 313 18.85 -17.79 5.27
C ARG A 313 18.33 -18.06 6.68
N LEU A 314 17.20 -18.77 6.82
CA LEU A 314 16.69 -19.21 8.12
C LEU A 314 17.50 -20.37 8.72
N GLY A 315 18.48 -20.91 8.00
CA GLY A 315 19.32 -22.01 8.46
C GLY A 315 18.93 -23.37 7.87
N SER A 316 18.24 -23.38 6.74
CA SER A 316 17.83 -24.61 6.03
C SER A 316 17.04 -25.57 6.92
N GLU A 317 17.27 -26.88 6.85
CA GLU A 317 16.46 -27.90 7.53
C GLU A 317 16.47 -27.74 9.05
N ASP A 318 17.66 -27.58 9.64
CA ASP A 318 17.81 -27.36 11.09
C ASP A 318 17.13 -26.05 11.52
N GLY A 319 17.35 -24.98 10.76
CA GLY A 319 16.70 -23.69 10.98
C GLY A 319 15.18 -23.76 10.98
N MET A 320 14.60 -24.45 10.00
CA MET A 320 13.15 -24.66 9.92
C MET A 320 12.61 -25.50 11.08
N ASN A 321 13.34 -26.54 11.49
CA ASN A 321 12.96 -27.36 12.64
C ASN A 321 12.98 -26.53 13.94
N TYR A 322 14.06 -25.77 14.19
CA TYR A 322 14.14 -24.89 15.35
C TYR A 322 13.05 -23.82 15.34
N PHE A 323 12.76 -23.23 14.19
CA PHE A 323 11.69 -22.24 14.04
C PHE A 323 10.32 -22.83 14.38
N VAL A 324 9.94 -23.96 13.77
CA VAL A 324 8.63 -24.56 14.01
C VAL A 324 8.50 -25.08 15.43
N ASP A 325 9.54 -25.67 16.01
CA ASP A 325 9.50 -26.10 17.40
C ASP A 325 9.31 -24.91 18.35
N ARG A 326 10.08 -23.83 18.15
CA ARG A 326 9.92 -22.62 18.97
C ARG A 326 8.53 -21.99 18.79
N LEU A 327 8.02 -21.94 17.56
CA LEU A 327 6.68 -21.43 17.27
C LEU A 327 5.62 -22.17 18.08
N TYR A 328 5.63 -23.49 18.09
CA TYR A 328 4.62 -24.25 18.84
C TYR A 328 4.81 -24.18 20.36
N GLU A 329 6.01 -23.96 20.88
CA GLU A 329 6.19 -23.63 22.29
C GLU A 329 5.53 -22.30 22.70
N VAL A 330 5.44 -21.35 21.77
CA VAL A 330 4.76 -20.07 21.97
C VAL A 330 3.24 -20.26 21.80
N VAL A 331 2.80 -20.82 20.68
CA VAL A 331 1.38 -20.98 20.30
C VAL A 331 0.57 -21.75 21.34
N VAL A 332 1.10 -22.84 21.90
CA VAL A 332 0.36 -23.63 22.92
C VAL A 332 0.16 -22.87 24.23
N ARG A 333 0.97 -21.82 24.48
CA ARG A 333 0.85 -20.95 25.66
C ARG A 333 -0.04 -19.74 25.39
N ASP A 334 -0.32 -19.41 24.13
CA ASP A 334 -1.25 -18.33 23.78
C ASP A 334 -2.70 -18.79 23.98
N LYS A 335 -3.37 -18.24 24.99
CA LYS A 335 -4.77 -18.53 25.31
C LYS A 335 -5.75 -18.13 24.20
N ARG A 336 -5.33 -17.24 23.29
CA ARG A 336 -6.12 -16.82 22.13
C ARG A 336 -6.14 -17.91 21.05
N LEU A 337 -5.13 -18.79 21.02
CA LEU A 337 -4.92 -19.77 19.96
C LEU A 337 -4.98 -21.22 20.42
N ASN A 338 -4.61 -21.51 21.66
CA ASN A 338 -4.39 -22.87 22.15
C ASN A 338 -5.59 -23.82 21.93
N ASN A 339 -6.81 -23.31 21.92
CA ASN A 339 -8.03 -24.08 21.68
C ASN A 339 -8.13 -24.68 20.26
N PHE A 340 -7.38 -24.14 19.28
CA PHE A 340 -7.29 -24.72 17.93
C PHE A 340 -6.34 -25.91 17.86
N PHE A 341 -5.51 -26.13 18.87
CA PHE A 341 -4.43 -27.10 18.85
C PHE A 341 -4.65 -28.24 19.86
N ASN A 342 -4.96 -29.43 19.35
CA ASN A 342 -5.03 -30.63 20.17
C ASN A 342 -3.62 -31.21 20.40
N ALA A 343 -3.23 -31.38 21.66
CA ALA A 343 -1.94 -31.94 22.07
C ALA A 343 -1.59 -33.26 21.36
N ALA A 344 -2.56 -34.17 21.17
CA ALA A 344 -2.34 -35.45 20.50
C ALA A 344 -2.01 -35.30 19.00
N LYS A 345 -2.35 -34.17 18.38
CA LYS A 345 -2.11 -33.88 16.96
C LYS A 345 -0.91 -32.96 16.72
N LEU A 346 -0.34 -32.35 17.77
CA LEU A 346 0.74 -31.37 17.63
C LEU A 346 1.97 -31.92 16.88
N ALA A 347 2.35 -33.18 17.09
CA ALA A 347 3.47 -33.77 16.36
C ALA A 347 3.23 -33.83 14.85
N VAL A 348 2.01 -34.20 14.44
CA VAL A 348 1.61 -34.27 13.02
C VAL A 348 1.48 -32.87 12.42
N ILE A 349 0.89 -31.94 13.18
CA ILE A 349 0.73 -30.54 12.76
C ILE A 349 2.11 -29.89 12.55
N ARG A 350 3.03 -30.03 13.52
CA ARG A 350 4.41 -29.52 13.40
C ARG A 350 5.08 -30.04 12.14
N LYS A 351 5.09 -31.37 11.94
CA LYS A 351 5.69 -31.98 10.76
C LYS A 351 5.09 -31.45 9.45
N GLY A 352 3.76 -31.37 9.36
CA GLY A 352 3.08 -30.85 8.17
C GLY A 352 3.38 -29.38 7.92
N GLN A 353 3.40 -28.56 8.97
CA GLN A 353 3.70 -27.14 8.84
C GLN A 353 5.18 -26.88 8.51
N THR A 354 6.12 -27.65 9.06
CA THR A 354 7.53 -27.60 8.64
C THR A 354 7.65 -27.87 7.15
N GLN A 355 7.02 -28.94 6.65
CA GLN A 355 7.06 -29.27 5.22
C GLN A 355 6.45 -28.18 4.34
N TYR A 356 5.28 -27.66 4.73
CA TYR A 356 4.60 -26.61 4.00
C TYR A 356 5.41 -25.30 3.97
N LEU A 357 5.93 -24.86 5.12
CA LEU A 357 6.71 -23.63 5.21
C LEU A 357 8.07 -23.75 4.52
N THR A 358 8.72 -24.92 4.57
CA THR A 358 9.92 -25.19 3.76
C THR A 358 9.65 -24.94 2.28
N GLN A 359 8.49 -25.39 1.77
CA GLN A 359 8.10 -25.12 0.38
C GLN A 359 7.83 -23.62 0.13
N VAL A 360 7.08 -22.95 1.01
CA VAL A 360 6.75 -21.52 0.88
C VAL A 360 8.00 -20.63 0.91
N PHE A 361 9.01 -21.02 1.69
CA PHE A 361 10.27 -20.28 1.86
C PHE A 361 11.36 -20.67 0.85
N GLY A 362 11.06 -21.54 -0.12
CA GLY A 362 11.97 -21.88 -1.22
C GLY A 362 13.04 -22.92 -0.87
N GLY A 363 12.74 -23.84 0.04
CA GLY A 363 13.60 -24.98 0.37
C GLY A 363 13.49 -26.15 -0.60
N PRO A 364 14.33 -27.19 -0.44
CA PRO A 364 14.36 -28.36 -1.32
C PRO A 364 13.00 -29.06 -1.26
N SER A 365 12.34 -29.10 -2.41
CA SER A 365 10.97 -29.57 -2.56
C SER A 365 10.89 -31.09 -2.48
N SER A 366 10.60 -31.63 -1.30
CA SER A 366 9.60 -32.70 -1.22
C SER A 366 8.25 -32.01 -1.10
N GLU A 367 7.50 -31.92 -2.20
CA GLU A 367 6.17 -31.29 -2.24
C GLU A 367 5.37 -31.60 -0.97
N TYR A 368 4.81 -30.59 -0.31
CA TYR A 368 3.85 -30.84 0.74
C TYR A 368 2.66 -31.60 0.12
N LYS A 369 2.52 -32.89 0.44
CA LYS A 369 1.48 -33.78 -0.11
C LYS A 369 0.23 -33.85 0.76
N GLY A 370 0.12 -32.96 1.75
CA GLY A 370 -1.01 -32.92 2.66
C GLY A 370 -2.23 -32.23 2.03
N ARG A 371 -3.28 -32.11 2.83
CA ARG A 371 -4.51 -31.37 2.50
C ARG A 371 -4.21 -29.90 2.26
N THR A 372 -4.99 -29.24 1.41
CA THR A 372 -4.81 -27.81 1.13
C THR A 372 -5.09 -26.96 2.37
N LEU A 373 -4.63 -25.70 2.37
CA LEU A 373 -4.91 -24.78 3.48
C LEU A 373 -6.43 -24.60 3.67
N GLU A 374 -7.20 -24.49 2.59
CA GLU A 374 -8.65 -24.37 2.63
C GLU A 374 -9.30 -25.60 3.27
N GLU A 375 -8.88 -26.80 2.87
CA GLU A 375 -9.44 -28.04 3.43
C GLU A 375 -9.16 -28.15 4.93
N ILE A 376 -7.94 -27.80 5.36
CA ILE A 376 -7.53 -27.86 6.78
C ILE A 376 -8.33 -26.85 7.61
N HIS A 377 -8.45 -25.60 7.13
CA HIS A 377 -9.02 -24.50 7.91
C HIS A 377 -10.54 -24.35 7.73
N SER A 378 -11.16 -25.02 6.75
CA SER A 378 -12.61 -24.95 6.50
C SER A 378 -13.49 -25.29 7.70
N VAL A 379 -13.02 -26.22 8.55
CA VAL A 379 -13.73 -26.70 9.74
C VAL A 379 -13.39 -25.90 11.00
N LEU A 380 -12.45 -24.95 10.92
CA LEU A 380 -12.01 -24.17 12.05
C LEU A 380 -12.86 -22.88 12.18
N SER A 381 -13.25 -22.57 13.41
CA SER A 381 -13.93 -21.31 13.74
C SER A 381 -12.91 -20.20 13.98
N MET A 382 -12.04 -19.99 13.00
CA MET A 382 -11.03 -18.93 13.01
C MET A 382 -11.54 -17.68 12.28
N SER A 383 -10.93 -16.54 12.60
CA SER A 383 -11.17 -15.22 12.00
C SER A 383 -9.84 -14.48 11.86
N ASP A 384 -9.85 -13.29 11.26
CA ASP A 384 -8.67 -12.43 11.12
C ASP A 384 -7.93 -12.23 12.45
N TYR A 385 -8.66 -11.93 13.52
CA TYR A 385 -8.11 -11.77 14.86
C TYR A 385 -7.22 -12.94 15.28
N HIS A 386 -7.65 -14.18 15.00
CA HIS A 386 -6.90 -15.37 15.35
C HIS A 386 -5.65 -15.52 14.48
N LEU A 387 -5.73 -15.20 13.18
CA LEU A 387 -4.57 -15.27 12.30
C LEU A 387 -3.52 -14.21 12.67
N ASP A 388 -3.94 -13.00 13.03
CA ASP A 388 -3.03 -11.94 13.49
C ASP A 388 -2.35 -12.30 14.83
N CYS A 389 -3.08 -12.96 15.74
CA CYS A 389 -2.48 -13.53 16.94
C CYS A 389 -1.40 -14.57 16.60
N PHE A 390 -1.66 -15.43 15.60
CA PHE A 390 -0.68 -16.41 15.14
C PHE A 390 0.56 -15.74 14.52
N PHE A 391 0.39 -14.68 13.74
CA PHE A 391 1.51 -13.87 13.22
C PHE A 391 2.33 -13.21 14.33
N SER A 392 1.68 -12.78 15.42
CA SER A 392 2.37 -12.33 16.64
C SER A 392 3.28 -13.41 17.23
N ASP A 393 2.77 -14.64 17.30
CA ASP A 393 3.53 -15.78 17.85
C ASP A 393 4.69 -16.20 16.92
N VAL A 394 4.52 -16.07 15.60
CA VAL A 394 5.59 -16.23 14.61
C VAL A 394 6.69 -15.20 14.81
N GLU A 395 6.33 -13.91 14.91
CA GLU A 395 7.28 -12.83 15.18
C GLU A 395 8.05 -13.09 16.49
N ARG A 396 7.33 -13.48 17.55
CA ARG A 396 7.95 -13.80 18.84
C ARG A 396 8.92 -14.98 18.74
N ALA A 397 8.53 -16.06 18.07
CA ALA A 397 9.36 -17.25 17.92
C ALA A 397 10.66 -16.93 17.18
N LEU A 398 10.60 -16.15 16.10
CA LEU A 398 11.76 -15.72 15.34
C LEU A 398 12.66 -14.77 16.15
N ARG A 399 12.08 -13.83 16.92
CA ARG A 399 12.84 -12.97 17.85
C ARG A 399 13.57 -13.79 18.92
N ASP A 400 12.91 -14.80 19.49
CA ASP A 400 13.51 -15.69 20.49
C ASP A 400 14.70 -16.50 19.91
N LEU A 401 14.69 -16.77 18.61
CA LEU A 401 15.78 -17.39 17.86
C LEU A 401 16.85 -16.39 17.38
N GLY A 402 16.75 -15.12 17.78
CA GLY A 402 17.72 -14.08 17.44
C GLY A 402 17.65 -13.58 16.00
N GLN A 403 16.56 -13.85 15.28
CA GLN A 403 16.38 -13.37 13.91
C GLN A 403 16.15 -11.85 13.88
N GLY A 404 16.76 -11.17 12.90
CA GLY A 404 16.62 -9.72 12.71
C GLY A 404 15.25 -9.30 12.18
N SER A 405 14.92 -8.01 12.29
CA SER A 405 13.65 -7.44 11.81
C SER A 405 13.38 -7.77 10.35
N ASP A 406 14.38 -7.64 9.49
CA ASP A 406 14.23 -7.85 8.05
C ASP A 406 13.84 -9.31 7.72
N MET A 407 14.37 -10.27 8.49
CA MET A 407 14.02 -11.68 8.36
C MET A 407 12.59 -11.95 8.82
N ILE A 408 12.22 -11.40 9.98
CA ILE A 408 10.87 -11.52 10.55
C ILE A 408 9.84 -10.93 9.58
N ASP A 409 10.11 -9.72 9.11
CA ASP A 409 9.27 -8.97 8.18
C ASP A 409 9.02 -9.77 6.89
N GLU A 410 10.06 -10.37 6.32
CA GLU A 410 9.94 -11.21 5.14
C GLU A 410 9.10 -12.47 5.42
N VAL A 411 9.29 -13.14 6.56
CA VAL A 411 8.45 -14.28 6.95
C VAL A 411 6.99 -13.86 7.09
N ILE A 412 6.70 -12.76 7.79
CA ILE A 412 5.33 -12.28 8.00
C ILE A 412 4.65 -11.93 6.68
N VAL A 413 5.35 -11.27 5.75
CA VAL A 413 4.82 -10.99 4.40
C VAL A 413 4.46 -12.29 3.68
N ARG A 414 5.34 -13.30 3.68
CA ARG A 414 5.08 -14.58 2.98
C ARG A 414 3.92 -15.36 3.59
N LEU A 415 3.68 -15.19 4.89
CA LEU A 415 2.51 -15.78 5.56
C LEU A 415 1.23 -14.98 5.31
N GLU A 416 1.32 -13.65 5.22
CA GLU A 416 0.19 -12.77 4.91
C GLU A 416 -0.41 -13.11 3.53
N ASP A 417 0.43 -13.45 2.55
CA ASP A 417 0.00 -13.92 1.22
C ASP A 417 -0.90 -15.17 1.28
N LEU A 418 -0.90 -15.91 2.39
CA LEU A 418 -1.71 -17.11 2.59
C LEU A 418 -3.05 -16.84 3.30
N ARG A 419 -3.31 -15.62 3.77
CA ARG A 419 -4.49 -15.26 4.58
C ARG A 419 -5.79 -15.71 3.93
N ASP A 420 -5.97 -15.42 2.65
CA ASP A 420 -7.21 -15.73 1.92
C ASP A 420 -7.47 -17.23 1.79
N HIS A 421 -6.41 -18.02 1.66
CA HIS A 421 -6.50 -19.48 1.62
C HIS A 421 -6.86 -20.04 3.00
N ILE A 422 -6.28 -19.48 4.06
CA ILE A 422 -6.53 -19.90 5.45
C ILE A 422 -7.95 -19.50 5.89
N LEU A 423 -8.39 -18.28 5.58
CA LEU A 423 -9.66 -17.71 6.06
C LEU A 423 -10.81 -17.80 5.05
N LYS A 424 -10.65 -18.54 3.94
CA LYS A 424 -11.67 -18.70 2.89
C LYS A 424 -13.06 -19.03 3.43
N ALA A 425 -13.15 -19.99 4.36
CA ALA A 425 -14.42 -20.40 4.95
C ALA A 425 -15.01 -19.30 5.86
N TYR A 426 -14.17 -18.58 6.59
CA TYR A 426 -14.60 -17.45 7.42
C TYR A 426 -15.18 -16.32 6.55
N TYR A 427 -14.46 -15.89 5.50
CA TYR A 427 -14.94 -14.86 4.58
C TYR A 427 -16.24 -15.25 3.88
N SER A 428 -16.36 -16.52 3.49
CA SER A 428 -17.60 -17.04 2.89
C SER A 428 -18.80 -16.92 3.84
N ARG A 429 -18.61 -17.15 5.15
CA ARG A 429 -19.67 -17.01 6.17
C ARG A 429 -20.05 -15.55 6.42
N MET A 430 -19.07 -14.64 6.41
CA MET A 430 -19.30 -13.22 6.64
C MET A 430 -19.89 -12.48 5.42
N GLY A 431 -20.01 -13.16 4.28
CA GLY A 431 -20.48 -12.55 3.04
C GLY A 431 -19.44 -11.65 2.37
N TYR A 432 -18.17 -11.71 2.80
CA TYR A 432 -17.07 -11.06 2.10
C TYR A 432 -16.78 -11.85 0.81
N LYS A 433 -17.07 -11.24 -0.34
CA LYS A 433 -16.49 -11.72 -1.60
C LYS A 433 -15.02 -11.31 -1.60
N VAL A 434 -14.12 -12.30 -1.53
CA VAL A 434 -12.68 -12.10 -1.62
C VAL A 434 -12.38 -11.30 -2.89
N ALA A 435 -11.99 -10.04 -2.75
CA ALA A 435 -11.65 -9.14 -3.85
C ALA A 435 -10.14 -9.14 -4.17
N TYR A 436 -9.40 -10.11 -3.63
CA TYR A 436 -7.95 -10.24 -3.74
C TYR A 436 -7.49 -11.25 -4.80
N SER A 437 -8.40 -11.78 -5.63
CA SER A 437 -8.02 -12.73 -6.68
C SER A 437 -7.56 -12.01 -7.96
N SER A 438 -6.46 -11.26 -7.90
CA SER A 438 -5.62 -11.01 -9.09
C SER A 438 -4.29 -10.36 -8.71
N LEU A 439 -3.34 -11.14 -8.20
CA LEU A 439 -1.93 -11.14 -8.62
C LEU A 439 -1.15 -12.26 -7.91
N SER A 440 -0.86 -13.32 -8.68
CA SER A 440 0.20 -14.33 -8.53
C SER A 440 0.39 -15.07 -7.19
N ALA A 441 -0.25 -16.22 -7.07
CA ALA A 441 0.43 -17.51 -7.08
C ALA A 441 -0.63 -18.58 -7.38
N SER A 442 -0.47 -19.33 -8.46
CA SER A 442 -1.22 -20.58 -8.57
C SER A 442 -0.89 -21.41 -7.33
N PRO A 443 -1.88 -21.88 -6.54
CA PRO A 443 -1.59 -22.96 -5.61
C PRO A 443 -1.04 -24.09 -6.48
N VAL A 444 0.17 -24.56 -6.15
CA VAL A 444 0.79 -25.70 -6.83
C VAL A 444 -0.23 -26.83 -6.80
N SER A 445 -0.90 -27.04 -7.93
CA SER A 445 -1.81 -28.15 -8.12
C SER A 445 -0.96 -29.38 -8.38
N PRO A 446 -1.28 -30.55 -7.82
CA PRO A 446 -0.51 -31.76 -8.04
C PRO A 446 -0.59 -32.11 -9.52
N SER A 447 0.54 -32.06 -10.22
CA SER A 447 0.61 -32.55 -11.59
C SER A 447 0.38 -34.06 -11.58
N ALA A 448 -0.76 -34.48 -12.14
CA ALA A 448 -0.95 -35.86 -12.54
C ALA A 448 0.02 -36.13 -13.69
N GLY A 449 1.11 -36.84 -13.40
CA GLY A 449 2.04 -37.28 -14.42
C GLY A 449 1.36 -38.19 -15.43
N THR A 450 1.57 -37.93 -16.72
CA THR A 450 1.56 -38.97 -17.77
C THR A 450 2.49 -38.55 -18.91
N LEU A 451 3.65 -39.23 -18.95
CA LEU A 451 4.37 -39.79 -20.09
C LEU A 451 4.56 -38.96 -21.38
N PHE A 452 5.84 -38.64 -21.61
CA PHE A 452 6.64 -38.77 -22.85
C PHE A 452 5.94 -39.04 -24.21
N ASN A 453 6.38 -38.24 -25.21
CA ASN A 453 6.49 -38.45 -26.69
C ASN A 453 5.85 -37.24 -27.45
N VAL A 454 6.43 -36.56 -28.45
CA VAL A 454 7.46 -36.83 -29.48
C VAL A 454 8.10 -35.49 -29.96
N THR A 455 9.39 -35.56 -30.27
CA THR A 455 10.25 -34.90 -31.29
C THR A 455 9.84 -33.60 -32.04
N LEU A 456 10.85 -32.74 -32.19
CA LEU A 456 10.95 -31.51 -32.99
C LEU A 456 10.85 -31.67 -34.52
N ALA A 457 10.45 -30.55 -35.13
CA ALA A 457 10.85 -29.99 -36.44
C ALA A 457 10.01 -30.32 -37.70
N GLY A 458 9.60 -29.24 -38.40
CA GLY A 458 9.49 -29.27 -39.86
C GLY A 458 8.32 -28.50 -40.48
N SER A 459 8.55 -27.23 -40.81
CA SER A 459 8.12 -26.53 -42.05
C SER A 459 6.63 -26.45 -42.44
N GLY A 460 6.22 -25.22 -42.80
CA GLY A 460 5.52 -25.02 -44.07
C GLY A 460 4.12 -24.44 -43.99
N PHE A 461 4.02 -23.14 -44.29
CA PHE A 461 2.89 -22.53 -44.98
C PHE A 461 2.23 -23.48 -45.99
N ASN A 462 0.89 -23.59 -45.98
CA ASN A 462 0.11 -23.10 -47.12
C ASN A 462 -1.39 -23.01 -46.84
N ALA A 463 -2.00 -22.07 -47.56
CA ALA A 463 -3.40 -21.70 -47.55
C ALA A 463 -4.33 -22.83 -48.03
N SER A 464 -5.60 -22.78 -47.61
CA SER A 464 -6.75 -22.48 -48.48
C SER A 464 -8.07 -22.88 -47.83
N ASN A 465 -9.02 -21.94 -47.84
CA ASN A 465 -10.47 -22.11 -48.00
C ASN A 465 -11.16 -23.29 -47.30
N SER A 466 -12.13 -22.99 -46.42
CA SER A 466 -13.56 -22.95 -46.79
C SER A 466 -14.46 -22.80 -45.56
N MET A 467 -15.45 -21.91 -45.72
CA MET A 467 -16.72 -21.73 -45.00
C MET A 467 -17.24 -22.88 -44.12
N ALA A 468 -17.83 -22.55 -42.96
CA ALA A 468 -19.29 -22.49 -42.74
C ALA A 468 -19.61 -22.48 -41.22
N ILE A 469 -20.17 -21.37 -40.71
CA ILE A 469 -21.59 -21.19 -40.31
C ILE A 469 -21.90 -21.64 -38.86
N VAL A 470 -22.07 -20.63 -38.00
CA VAL A 470 -23.17 -20.38 -37.04
C VAL A 470 -23.65 -21.55 -36.16
N ASN A 471 -23.34 -21.51 -34.86
CA ASN A 471 -24.20 -20.88 -33.83
C ASN A 471 -23.42 -20.70 -32.52
#